data_AF-A0A9Q4CTE9-F1
#
_entry.id   AF-A0A9Q4CTE9-F1
#
_cell.length_a   1.000
_cell.length_b   1.000
_cell.length_c   1.000
_cell.angle_alpha   90.00
_cell.angle_beta   90.00
_cell.angle_gamma   90.00
#
_symmetry.space_group_name_H-M   'P 1'
#
loop_
_entity.id
_entity.type
_entity.pdbx_description
1 polymer ?
#
loop_
_entity_poly.entity_id
_entity_poly.type
_entity_poly.pdbx_seq_one_letter_code
_entity_poly.pdbx_strand_id
1 'polypeptide(L)'
;MPDPEIIAFFTKYPALKESPGFSRRHWLSDTAKHAKQLSLTTHPLAFSHPGARKHRHKKVSTVLAGTGVKKKNDGFLRSGNAEVSPDAEGNAAALEIYTFLMLRMQDGKTLLTHLSEESELAKKILGKEDYLTLRTGFLQILSATKTTVTSPKIKQVFFPVPDGGDTTGYHLLSVLTPSGLLFELRRRLEISGVFPRDLVVIHIGGSKPQNISALTMRNKGKAFLLLSIPPGTVCAGNLYRVH
;
A
#
# COMPACT_ATOMS: atom_id res chain seq x y z
N MET A 1 -16.41 -7.50 -24.75
CA MET A 1 -16.08 -8.64 -23.88
C MET A 1 -15.64 -8.13 -22.52
N PRO A 2 -15.78 -8.91 -21.43
CA PRO A 2 -15.11 -8.58 -20.17
C PRO A 2 -13.59 -8.61 -20.40
N ASP A 3 -12.85 -7.76 -19.70
CA ASP A 3 -11.39 -7.73 -19.74
C ASP A 3 -10.82 -9.11 -19.30
N PRO A 4 -9.79 -9.66 -19.98
CA PRO A 4 -9.21 -10.96 -19.64
C PRO A 4 -8.79 -11.09 -18.18
N GLU A 5 -8.33 -10.02 -17.54
CA GLU A 5 -7.91 -10.03 -16.14
C GLU A 5 -9.10 -10.20 -15.19
N ILE A 6 -10.26 -9.63 -15.55
CA ILE A 6 -11.50 -9.85 -14.81
C ILE A 6 -11.93 -11.31 -14.92
N ILE A 7 -11.83 -11.89 -16.11
CA ILE A 7 -12.14 -13.32 -16.32
C ILE A 7 -11.18 -14.19 -15.52
N ALA A 8 -9.88 -13.91 -15.58
CA ALA A 8 -8.84 -14.62 -14.84
C ALA A 8 -9.08 -14.56 -13.32
N PHE A 9 -9.44 -13.38 -12.80
CA PHE A 9 -9.76 -13.20 -11.38
C PHE A 9 -10.90 -14.11 -10.92
N PHE A 10 -12.04 -14.09 -11.62
CA PHE A 10 -13.21 -14.89 -11.24
C PHE A 10 -13.08 -16.39 -11.56
N THR A 11 -12.18 -16.78 -12.45
CA THR A 11 -11.94 -18.20 -12.77
C THR A 11 -10.97 -18.87 -11.80
N LYS A 12 -9.97 -18.14 -11.31
CA LYS A 12 -8.83 -18.66 -10.53
C LYS A 12 -9.07 -18.74 -9.02
N TYR A 13 -10.06 -18.05 -8.48
CA TYR A 13 -10.36 -18.06 -7.04
C TYR A 13 -11.26 -19.26 -6.65
N PRO A 14 -10.72 -20.31 -6.00
CA PRO A 14 -11.48 -21.53 -5.67
C PRO A 14 -12.46 -21.27 -4.51
N ALA A 15 -12.07 -20.41 -3.55
CA ALA A 15 -12.92 -20.00 -2.42
C ALA A 15 -14.22 -19.28 -2.84
N LEU A 16 -14.25 -18.71 -4.06
CA LEU A 16 -15.47 -18.15 -4.63
C LEU A 16 -16.43 -19.22 -5.15
N LYS A 17 -15.91 -20.35 -5.65
CA LYS A 17 -16.70 -21.42 -6.27
C LYS A 17 -17.31 -22.40 -5.27
N GLU A 18 -16.76 -22.50 -4.07
CA GLU A 18 -17.22 -23.43 -3.03
C GLU A 18 -18.40 -22.90 -2.20
N SER A 19 -18.76 -21.63 -2.36
CA SER A 19 -19.90 -21.04 -1.67
C SER A 19 -21.22 -21.39 -2.38
N PRO A 20 -22.20 -22.02 -1.71
CA PRO A 20 -23.52 -22.27 -2.29
C PRO A 20 -24.17 -20.95 -2.73
N GLY A 21 -24.50 -20.81 -4.02
CA GLY A 21 -25.11 -19.58 -4.55
C GLY A 21 -24.15 -18.52 -5.08
N PHE A 22 -22.88 -18.86 -5.35
CA PHE A 22 -21.94 -17.93 -5.97
C PHE A 22 -22.43 -17.39 -7.32
N SER A 23 -22.64 -16.08 -7.36
CA SER A 23 -22.85 -15.30 -8.58
C SER A 23 -21.93 -14.09 -8.54
N ARG A 24 -21.31 -13.76 -9.68
CA ARG A 24 -20.48 -12.56 -9.83
C ARG A 24 -21.18 -11.31 -9.28
N ARG A 25 -22.49 -11.17 -9.52
CA ARG A 25 -23.28 -10.03 -9.02
C ARG A 25 -23.35 -10.02 -7.49
N HIS A 26 -23.62 -11.17 -6.88
CA HIS A 26 -23.68 -11.30 -5.43
C HIS A 26 -22.33 -10.96 -4.79
N TRP A 27 -21.24 -11.50 -5.35
CA TRP A 27 -19.90 -11.21 -4.86
C TRP A 27 -19.55 -9.73 -4.96
N LEU A 28 -19.82 -9.09 -6.11
CA LEU A 28 -19.58 -7.65 -6.29
C LEU A 28 -20.36 -6.81 -5.25
N SER A 29 -21.63 -7.14 -5.02
CA SER A 29 -22.50 -6.46 -4.05
C SER A 29 -21.98 -6.61 -2.62
N ASP A 30 -21.62 -7.83 -2.21
CA ASP A 30 -21.08 -8.09 -0.88
C ASP A 30 -19.71 -7.42 -0.67
N THR A 31 -18.81 -7.58 -1.64
CA THR A 31 -17.45 -7.05 -1.62
C THR A 31 -17.44 -5.52 -1.58
N ALA A 32 -18.33 -4.87 -2.32
CA ALA A 32 -18.49 -3.41 -2.29
C ALA A 32 -18.89 -2.90 -0.89
N LYS A 33 -19.73 -3.63 -0.15
CA LYS A 33 -20.11 -3.27 1.24
C LYS A 33 -18.95 -3.43 2.23
N HIS A 34 -18.05 -4.36 1.95
CA HIS A 34 -16.89 -4.69 2.79
C HIS A 34 -15.63 -3.85 2.48
N ALA A 35 -15.60 -3.11 1.37
CA ALA A 35 -14.44 -2.30 0.96
C ALA A 35 -13.96 -1.29 2.03
N LYS A 36 -14.88 -0.73 2.85
CA LYS A 36 -14.56 0.15 3.99
C LYS A 36 -13.67 -0.48 5.07
N GLN A 37 -13.57 -1.80 5.10
CA GLN A 37 -12.71 -2.53 6.04
C GLN A 37 -11.23 -2.42 5.67
N LEU A 38 -10.93 -1.97 4.44
CA LEU A 38 -9.60 -1.63 3.98
C LEU A 38 -9.39 -0.13 3.89
N SER A 39 -8.13 0.27 3.79
CA SER A 39 -7.75 1.62 3.42
C SER A 39 -6.55 1.59 2.52
N LEU A 40 -6.67 2.28 1.39
CA LEU A 40 -5.58 2.46 0.46
C LEU A 40 -4.54 3.40 1.09
N THR A 41 -3.28 3.01 1.03
CA THR A 41 -2.19 3.74 1.65
C THR A 41 -0.89 3.52 0.89
N THR A 42 -0.01 4.50 0.92
CA THR A 42 1.38 4.35 0.48
C THR A 42 2.32 4.05 1.64
N HIS A 43 1.89 4.41 2.85
CA HIS A 43 2.66 4.31 4.08
C HIS A 43 1.80 3.63 5.17
N PRO A 44 1.73 2.29 5.18
CA PRO A 44 0.90 1.56 6.13
C PRO A 44 1.37 1.80 7.57
N LEU A 45 0.42 2.11 8.45
CA LEU A 45 0.70 2.43 9.86
C LEU A 45 1.22 1.19 10.61
N ALA A 46 0.75 0.01 10.22
CA ALA A 46 1.12 -1.27 10.83
C ALA A 46 2.62 -1.62 10.72
N PHE A 47 3.37 -0.95 9.84
CA PHE A 47 4.82 -1.13 9.73
C PHE A 47 5.57 -0.56 10.94
N SER A 48 5.06 0.51 11.56
CA SER A 48 5.61 1.03 12.80
C SER A 48 5.24 0.12 13.98
N HIS A 49 3.96 -0.24 14.07
CA HIS A 49 3.44 -1.15 15.08
C HIS A 49 2.07 -1.70 14.64
N PRO A 50 1.76 -3.01 14.78
CA PRO A 50 0.49 -3.59 14.29
C PRO A 50 -0.77 -2.87 14.80
N GLY A 51 -0.77 -2.44 16.06
CA GLY A 51 -1.84 -1.65 16.67
C GLY A 51 -1.86 -0.14 16.37
N ALA A 52 -1.04 0.39 15.47
CA ALA A 52 -0.94 1.83 15.18
C ALA A 52 -2.12 2.39 14.36
N ARG A 53 -2.98 1.54 13.80
CA ARG A 53 -4.13 1.95 12.96
C ARG A 53 -5.26 2.64 13.73
N LYS A 54 -5.24 2.54 15.06
CA LYS A 54 -6.26 3.10 15.94
C LYS A 54 -5.60 3.93 17.03
N HIS A 55 -6.25 5.02 17.39
CA HIS A 55 -5.94 5.81 18.57
C HIS A 55 -7.24 6.05 19.34
N ARG A 56 -7.35 5.45 20.54
CA ARG A 56 -8.62 5.36 21.29
C ARG A 56 -9.72 4.77 20.39
N HIS A 57 -10.86 5.46 20.27
CA HIS A 57 -11.99 5.07 19.41
C HIS A 57 -11.90 5.65 17.99
N LYS A 58 -10.81 6.34 17.63
CA LYS A 58 -10.64 6.96 16.31
C LYS A 58 -9.72 6.13 15.42
N LYS A 59 -10.08 6.05 14.14
CA LYS A 59 -9.20 5.53 13.09
C LYS A 59 -8.11 6.56 12.83
N VAL A 60 -6.87 6.09 12.74
CA VAL A 60 -5.71 6.93 12.44
C VAL A 60 -5.73 7.26 10.95
N SER A 61 -5.28 8.47 10.60
CA SER A 61 -5.35 8.97 9.23
C SER A 61 -4.42 8.20 8.32
N THR A 62 -4.97 7.66 7.24
CA THR A 62 -4.24 6.91 6.21
C THR A 62 -3.51 7.87 5.29
N VAL A 63 -2.28 7.52 4.91
CA VAL A 63 -1.41 8.39 4.11
C VAL A 63 -1.29 7.87 2.68
N LEU A 64 -1.83 8.62 1.73
CA LEU A 64 -1.72 8.35 0.30
C LEU A 64 -0.86 9.44 -0.36
N ALA A 65 0.42 9.17 -0.55
CA ALA A 65 1.36 10.09 -1.18
C ALA A 65 1.14 10.16 -2.70
N GLY A 66 1.46 11.31 -3.29
CA GLY A 66 1.43 11.52 -4.75
C GLY A 66 0.19 12.26 -5.26
N THR A 67 -0.84 12.47 -4.43
CA THR A 67 -1.96 13.36 -4.80
C THR A 67 -1.51 14.82 -4.75
N GLY A 68 -1.47 15.49 -5.91
CA GLY A 68 -1.20 16.93 -6.00
C GLY A 68 0.27 17.36 -5.91
N VAL A 69 1.23 16.41 -5.88
CA VAL A 69 2.66 16.73 -5.85
C VAL A 69 3.23 16.69 -7.27
N LYS A 70 3.86 17.79 -7.72
CA LYS A 70 4.58 17.82 -8.99
C LYS A 70 5.83 16.94 -8.89
N LYS A 71 5.93 15.94 -9.76
CA LYS A 71 7.13 15.11 -9.89
C LYS A 71 8.26 15.98 -10.45
N LYS A 72 9.38 16.04 -9.74
CA LYS A 72 10.63 16.68 -10.20
C LYS A 72 11.79 15.77 -9.82
N ASN A 73 12.78 15.70 -10.72
CA ASN A 73 14.08 15.13 -10.37
C ASN A 73 14.88 16.20 -9.62
N ASP A 74 15.01 16.01 -8.31
CA ASP A 74 15.76 16.87 -7.41
C ASP A 74 16.90 16.12 -6.70
N GLY A 75 17.30 14.95 -7.23
CA GLY A 75 18.36 14.13 -6.66
C GLY A 75 17.93 13.19 -5.53
N PHE A 76 16.67 13.27 -5.05
CA PHE A 76 16.16 12.38 -4.01
C PHE A 76 15.23 11.30 -4.58
N LEU A 77 15.29 10.09 -4.04
CA LEU A 77 14.29 9.04 -4.30
C LEU A 77 13.23 9.05 -3.20
N ARG A 78 11.97 9.35 -3.55
CA ARG A 78 10.86 9.43 -2.59
C ARG A 78 9.53 8.99 -3.20
N SER A 79 8.56 8.70 -2.34
CA SER A 79 7.22 8.27 -2.77
C SER A 79 6.50 9.31 -3.63
N GLY A 80 6.92 10.59 -3.57
CA GLY A 80 6.37 11.67 -4.38
C GLY A 80 6.93 11.79 -5.80
N ASN A 81 7.99 11.06 -6.16
CA ASN A 81 8.57 11.11 -7.51
C ASN A 81 8.80 9.74 -8.17
N ALA A 82 8.74 8.64 -7.41
CA ALA A 82 8.72 7.30 -7.95
C ALA A 82 7.29 6.83 -8.25
N GLU A 83 7.12 6.10 -9.36
CA GLU A 83 5.87 5.39 -9.63
C GLU A 83 5.91 4.01 -8.95
N VAL A 84 5.06 3.84 -7.94
CA VAL A 84 4.93 2.60 -7.19
C VAL A 84 3.46 2.31 -6.94
N SER A 85 3.11 1.03 -6.89
CA SER A 85 1.75 0.62 -6.54
C SER A 85 1.42 1.06 -5.11
N PRO A 86 0.22 1.63 -4.87
CA PRO A 86 -0.27 1.81 -3.52
C PRO A 86 -0.48 0.45 -2.85
N ASP A 87 -0.42 0.43 -1.53
CA ASP A 87 -0.72 -0.69 -0.66
C ASP A 87 -2.13 -0.55 -0.08
N ALA A 88 -2.62 -1.57 0.61
CA ALA A 88 -3.82 -1.50 1.40
C ALA A 88 -3.61 -2.15 2.77
N GLU A 89 -4.14 -1.52 3.81
CA GLU A 89 -4.16 -2.08 5.16
C GLU A 89 -5.58 -2.15 5.72
N GLY A 90 -5.85 -3.14 6.57
CA GLY A 90 -7.19 -3.36 7.11
C GLY A 90 -7.42 -4.80 7.54
N ASN A 91 -8.66 -5.27 7.42
CA ASN A 91 -9.02 -6.66 7.68
C ASN A 91 -8.37 -7.58 6.63
N ALA A 92 -7.62 -8.60 7.08
CA ALA A 92 -6.95 -9.55 6.21
C ALA A 92 -7.93 -10.31 5.30
N ALA A 93 -9.14 -10.62 5.80
CA ALA A 93 -10.19 -11.28 5.02
C ALA A 93 -10.73 -10.43 3.86
N ALA A 94 -10.46 -9.12 3.87
CA ALA A 94 -10.89 -8.20 2.83
C ALA A 94 -9.79 -7.91 1.79
N LEU A 95 -8.58 -8.49 1.90
CA LEU A 95 -7.45 -8.17 0.99
C LEU A 95 -7.69 -8.58 -0.47
N GLU A 96 -8.61 -9.50 -0.73
CA GLU A 96 -9.10 -9.82 -2.07
C GLU A 96 -9.74 -8.61 -2.77
N ILE A 97 -10.38 -7.70 -2.02
CA ILE A 97 -10.95 -6.46 -2.55
C ILE A 97 -9.86 -5.60 -3.17
N TYR A 98 -8.73 -5.44 -2.47
CA TYR A 98 -7.56 -4.73 -3.01
C TYR A 98 -7.03 -5.43 -4.27
N THR A 99 -6.93 -6.76 -4.25
CA THR A 99 -6.44 -7.53 -5.40
C THR A 99 -7.32 -7.31 -6.63
N PHE A 100 -8.64 -7.30 -6.46
CA PHE A 100 -9.62 -7.00 -7.50
C PHE A 100 -9.49 -5.57 -8.03
N LEU A 101 -9.42 -4.58 -7.13
CA LEU A 101 -9.33 -3.17 -7.51
C LEU A 101 -8.00 -2.80 -8.18
N MET A 102 -6.93 -3.56 -7.91
CA MET A 102 -5.60 -3.35 -8.48
C MET A 102 -5.34 -4.14 -9.76
N LEU A 103 -6.32 -4.91 -10.27
CA LEU A 103 -6.23 -5.52 -11.60
C LEU A 103 -5.95 -4.44 -12.64
N ARG A 104 -4.93 -4.66 -13.47
CA ARG A 104 -4.59 -3.76 -14.58
C ARG A 104 -5.37 -4.20 -15.81
N MET A 105 -6.16 -3.31 -16.38
CA MET A 105 -6.90 -3.59 -17.60
C MET A 105 -5.95 -3.57 -18.81
N GLN A 106 -6.45 -3.92 -20.00
CA GLN A 106 -5.67 -3.91 -21.24
C GLN A 106 -5.00 -2.56 -21.56
N ASP A 107 -5.56 -1.45 -21.08
CA ASP A 107 -4.99 -0.11 -21.23
C ASP A 107 -3.90 0.24 -20.18
N GLY A 108 -3.55 -0.71 -19.32
CA GLY A 108 -2.54 -0.56 -18.27
C GLY A 108 -3.04 0.15 -17.01
N LYS A 109 -4.22 0.80 -17.02
CA LYS A 109 -4.81 1.43 -15.84
C LYS A 109 -5.43 0.39 -14.92
N THR A 110 -5.50 0.69 -13.63
CA THR A 110 -6.15 -0.22 -12.67
C THR A 110 -7.66 -0.08 -12.74
N LEU A 111 -8.39 -1.13 -12.32
CA LEU A 111 -9.84 -1.06 -12.16
C LEU A 111 -10.24 0.09 -11.20
N LEU A 112 -9.47 0.33 -10.15
CA LEU A 112 -9.68 1.46 -9.25
C LEU A 112 -9.63 2.81 -9.98
N THR A 113 -8.64 3.01 -10.88
CA THR A 113 -8.56 4.22 -11.70
C THR A 113 -9.78 4.36 -12.60
N HIS A 114 -10.19 3.28 -13.26
CA HIS A 114 -11.40 3.25 -14.09
C HIS A 114 -12.67 3.58 -13.29
N LEU A 115 -12.76 3.15 -12.04
CA LEU A 115 -13.85 3.50 -11.13
C LEU A 115 -13.80 4.97 -10.73
N SER A 116 -12.63 5.52 -10.43
CA SER A 116 -12.47 6.94 -10.12
C SER A 116 -12.84 7.84 -11.31
N GLU A 117 -12.43 7.46 -12.52
CA GLU A 117 -12.69 8.19 -13.78
C GLU A 117 -14.09 7.94 -14.37
N GLU A 118 -14.88 7.04 -13.80
CA GLU A 118 -16.22 6.68 -14.29
C GLU A 118 -16.25 6.17 -15.75
N SER A 119 -15.21 5.42 -16.13
CA SER A 119 -15.05 4.96 -17.50
C SER A 119 -16.16 3.99 -17.95
N GLU A 120 -16.42 3.93 -19.26
CA GLU A 120 -17.35 2.95 -19.84
C GLU A 120 -16.90 1.51 -19.57
N LEU A 121 -15.59 1.27 -19.45
CA LEU A 121 -15.06 -0.03 -19.06
C LEU A 121 -15.48 -0.41 -17.63
N ALA A 122 -15.40 0.51 -16.67
CA ALA A 122 -15.87 0.26 -15.30
C ALA A 122 -17.37 -0.05 -15.26
N LYS A 123 -18.20 0.72 -15.98
CA LYS A 123 -19.66 0.51 -16.06
C LYS A 123 -19.98 -0.87 -16.65
N LYS A 124 -19.22 -1.31 -17.65
CA LYS A 124 -19.35 -2.64 -18.25
C LYS A 124 -18.91 -3.76 -17.31
N ILE A 125 -17.86 -3.54 -16.51
CA ILE A 125 -17.34 -4.54 -15.56
C ILE A 125 -18.28 -4.71 -14.36
N LEU A 126 -18.80 -3.63 -13.78
CA LEU A 126 -19.68 -3.73 -12.61
C LEU A 126 -21.15 -3.98 -12.97
N GLY A 127 -21.53 -3.72 -14.22
CA GLY A 127 -22.93 -3.79 -14.66
C GLY A 127 -23.61 -2.43 -14.50
N LYS A 128 -24.45 -2.04 -15.48
CA LYS A 128 -25.03 -0.70 -15.55
C LYS A 128 -26.05 -0.40 -14.45
N GLU A 129 -26.86 -1.39 -14.06
CA GLU A 129 -28.01 -1.19 -13.15
C GLU A 129 -27.57 -0.82 -11.73
N ASP A 130 -26.55 -1.49 -11.19
CA ASP A 130 -26.05 -1.26 -9.83
C ASP A 130 -24.76 -0.43 -9.77
N TYR A 131 -24.34 0.15 -10.90
CA TYR A 131 -23.01 0.75 -11.05
C TYR A 131 -22.70 1.78 -9.96
N LEU A 132 -23.61 2.73 -9.73
CA LEU A 132 -23.39 3.83 -8.78
C LEU A 132 -23.25 3.31 -7.35
N THR A 133 -24.07 2.33 -6.96
CA THR A 133 -24.03 1.71 -5.63
C THR A 133 -22.73 0.94 -5.43
N LEU A 134 -22.36 0.09 -6.38
CA LEU A 134 -21.14 -0.70 -6.33
C LEU A 134 -19.90 0.20 -6.31
N ARG A 135 -19.84 1.19 -7.20
CA ARG A 135 -18.78 2.18 -7.27
C ARG A 135 -18.63 2.90 -5.93
N THR A 136 -19.72 3.43 -5.39
CA THR A 136 -19.72 4.15 -4.12
C THR A 136 -19.18 3.26 -3.00
N GLY A 137 -19.60 1.98 -2.95
CA GLY A 137 -19.08 1.01 -2.00
C GLY A 137 -17.58 0.79 -2.15
N PHE A 138 -17.10 0.45 -3.35
CA PHE A 138 -15.67 0.21 -3.61
C PHE A 138 -14.80 1.43 -3.30
N LEU A 139 -15.23 2.64 -3.64
CA LEU A 139 -14.47 3.87 -3.39
C LEU A 139 -14.39 4.23 -1.89
N GLN A 140 -15.11 3.54 -0.99
CA GLN A 140 -14.92 3.71 0.45
C GLN A 140 -13.50 3.33 0.91
N ILE A 141 -12.76 2.52 0.14
CA ILE A 141 -11.35 2.21 0.41
C ILE A 141 -10.44 3.45 0.37
N LEU A 142 -10.85 4.50 -0.36
CA LEU A 142 -10.14 5.77 -0.47
C LEU A 142 -10.55 6.78 0.62
N SER A 143 -11.61 6.50 1.39
CA SER A 143 -12.20 7.48 2.30
C SER A 143 -11.24 7.84 3.43
N ALA A 144 -10.76 9.08 3.41
CA ALA A 144 -9.95 9.67 4.46
C ALA A 144 -10.81 10.08 5.67
N THR A 145 -10.21 10.08 6.86
CA THR A 145 -10.85 10.66 8.05
C THR A 145 -10.87 12.19 7.93
N LYS A 146 -12.00 12.84 8.25
CA LYS A 146 -12.13 14.31 8.22
C LYS A 146 -11.15 15.05 9.15
N THR A 147 -10.59 14.35 10.13
CA THR A 147 -9.59 14.90 11.06
C THR A 147 -8.30 14.12 10.94
N THR A 148 -7.17 14.85 11.00
CA THR A 148 -5.84 14.27 11.03
C THR A 148 -5.56 13.75 12.44
N VAL A 149 -5.47 12.44 12.58
CA VAL A 149 -5.18 11.75 13.85
C VAL A 149 -3.96 10.86 13.63
N THR A 150 -2.96 10.98 14.50
CA THR A 150 -1.80 10.08 14.57
C THR A 150 -1.94 9.09 15.74
N SER A 151 -0.98 8.17 15.90
CA SER A 151 -0.94 7.19 16.98
C SER A 151 0.33 7.37 17.81
N PRO A 152 0.30 7.20 19.15
CA PRO A 152 1.49 7.17 19.99
C PRO A 152 2.39 5.96 19.70
N LYS A 153 1.90 5.00 18.91
CA LYS A 153 2.66 3.82 18.47
C LYS A 153 3.44 4.06 17.17
N ILE A 154 3.33 5.25 16.60
CA ILE A 154 4.10 5.69 15.44
C ILE A 154 5.32 6.45 15.97
N LYS A 155 6.47 6.28 15.32
CA LYS A 155 7.68 7.03 15.67
C LYS A 155 7.47 8.51 15.36
N GLN A 156 7.70 9.37 16.34
CA GLN A 156 7.58 10.81 16.21
C GLN A 156 8.92 11.48 16.48
N VAL A 157 9.27 12.47 15.68
CA VAL A 157 10.55 13.19 15.77
C VAL A 157 10.27 14.68 15.70
N PHE A 158 10.86 15.46 16.61
CA PHE A 158 10.88 16.91 16.52
C PHE A 158 11.91 17.35 15.47
N PHE A 159 11.48 18.18 14.53
CA PHE A 159 12.33 18.76 13.50
C PHE A 159 12.41 20.27 13.71
N PRO A 160 13.60 20.84 13.95
CA PRO A 160 13.75 22.28 14.18
C PRO A 160 13.38 23.06 12.92
N VAL A 161 12.66 24.16 13.10
CA VAL A 161 12.33 25.11 12.05
C VAL A 161 12.62 26.54 12.53
N PRO A 162 13.06 27.45 11.65
CA PRO A 162 13.17 28.84 12.00
C PRO A 162 11.78 29.37 12.42
N ASP A 163 11.71 30.00 13.58
CA ASP A 163 10.48 30.66 14.08
C ASP A 163 10.87 32.10 14.38
N GLY A 164 10.59 32.99 13.41
CA GLY A 164 11.24 34.29 13.18
C GLY A 164 11.84 34.97 14.41
N GLY A 165 13.15 35.26 14.34
CA GLY A 165 13.96 35.78 15.46
C GLY A 165 15.11 34.82 15.83
N ASP A 166 15.62 34.92 17.07
CA ASP A 166 16.65 34.02 17.63
C ASP A 166 16.07 32.71 18.21
N THR A 167 14.76 32.48 18.07
CA THR A 167 14.07 31.30 18.60
C THR A 167 13.98 30.18 17.56
N THR A 168 14.26 28.94 17.99
CA THR A 168 14.04 27.74 17.16
C THR A 168 12.67 27.14 17.49
N GLY A 169 11.75 27.19 16.54
CA GLY A 169 10.49 26.45 16.59
C GLY A 169 10.70 24.97 16.21
N TYR A 170 9.66 24.15 16.36
CA TYR A 170 9.74 22.73 16.01
C TYR A 170 8.45 22.25 15.35
N HIS A 171 8.60 21.42 14.33
CA HIS A 171 7.53 20.58 13.79
C HIS A 171 7.63 19.17 14.36
N LEU A 172 6.52 18.60 14.80
CA LEU A 172 6.46 17.19 15.17
C LEU A 172 6.11 16.34 13.93
N LEU A 173 7.06 15.52 13.47
CA LEU A 173 6.91 14.67 12.29
C LEU A 173 6.59 13.23 12.70
N SER A 174 5.54 12.66 12.11
CA SER A 174 5.24 11.21 12.22
C SER A 174 5.92 10.48 11.07
N VAL A 175 6.88 9.61 11.36
CA VAL A 175 7.68 8.91 10.34
C VAL A 175 7.06 7.55 10.02
N LEU A 176 6.71 7.35 8.75
CA LEU A 176 6.11 6.12 8.25
C LEU A 176 6.97 5.48 7.15
N THR A 177 6.84 4.16 6.97
CA THR A 177 7.61 3.41 5.96
C THR A 177 6.89 3.37 4.62
N PRO A 178 7.53 3.78 3.50
CA PRO A 178 6.93 3.74 2.16
C PRO A 178 6.92 2.32 1.60
N SER A 179 5.85 1.57 1.88
CA SER A 179 5.68 0.17 1.43
C SER A 179 5.87 -0.03 -0.08
N GLY A 180 5.33 0.87 -0.91
CA GLY A 180 5.41 0.78 -2.37
C GLY A 180 6.87 0.82 -2.87
N LEU A 181 7.69 1.73 -2.34
CA LEU A 181 9.13 1.80 -2.67
C LEU A 181 9.87 0.54 -2.22
N LEU A 182 9.59 0.09 -0.99
CA LEU A 182 10.28 -1.04 -0.37
C LEU A 182 10.06 -2.33 -1.15
N PHE A 183 8.81 -2.61 -1.55
CA PHE A 183 8.50 -3.81 -2.31
C PHE A 183 8.80 -3.69 -3.80
N GLU A 184 8.83 -2.48 -4.36
CA GLU A 184 9.28 -2.25 -5.73
C GLU A 184 10.78 -2.52 -5.87
N LEU A 185 11.61 -2.09 -4.91
CA LEU A 185 13.04 -2.43 -4.87
C LEU A 185 13.22 -3.96 -4.91
N ARG A 186 12.51 -4.67 -4.04
CA ARG A 186 12.55 -6.13 -4.00
C ARG A 186 12.18 -6.76 -5.34
N ARG A 187 11.04 -6.34 -5.92
CA ARG A 187 10.56 -6.85 -7.22
C ARG A 187 11.60 -6.66 -8.32
N ARG A 188 12.26 -5.49 -8.37
CA ARG A 188 13.30 -5.20 -9.37
C ARG A 188 14.53 -6.09 -9.23
N LEU A 189 15.00 -6.33 -8.00
CA LEU A 189 16.12 -7.24 -7.75
C LEU A 189 15.77 -8.69 -8.10
N GLU A 190 14.55 -9.13 -7.77
CA GLU A 190 14.08 -10.47 -8.14
C GLU A 190 13.99 -10.68 -9.66
N ILE A 191 13.53 -9.65 -10.40
CA ILE A 191 13.43 -9.72 -11.86
C ILE A 191 14.81 -9.63 -12.53
N SER A 192 15.70 -8.79 -12.02
CA SER A 192 17.05 -8.68 -12.59
C SER A 192 17.89 -9.93 -12.33
N GLY A 193 17.58 -10.67 -11.27
CA GLY A 193 18.42 -11.77 -10.78
C GLY A 193 19.77 -11.30 -10.22
N VAL A 194 19.99 -9.98 -10.13
CA VAL A 194 21.22 -9.38 -9.63
C VAL A 194 21.00 -8.92 -8.20
N PHE A 195 21.65 -9.60 -7.27
CA PHE A 195 21.59 -9.28 -5.84
C PHE A 195 22.93 -8.70 -5.37
N PRO A 196 22.93 -7.52 -4.73
CA PRO A 196 24.11 -7.02 -4.02
C PRO A 196 24.58 -8.05 -3.00
N ARG A 197 25.91 -8.18 -2.82
CA ARG A 197 26.49 -9.17 -1.89
C ARG A 197 25.94 -9.03 -0.46
N ASP A 198 25.76 -7.79 -0.02
CA ASP A 198 25.39 -7.48 1.37
C ASP A 198 23.94 -7.02 1.51
N LEU A 199 23.04 -7.64 0.74
CA LEU A 199 21.62 -7.34 0.81
C LEU A 199 21.02 -7.77 2.16
N VAL A 200 20.36 -6.85 2.85
CA VAL A 200 19.71 -7.16 4.13
C VAL A 200 18.24 -7.50 3.89
N VAL A 201 17.80 -8.65 4.40
CA VAL A 201 16.39 -9.05 4.37
C VAL A 201 15.74 -8.75 5.71
N ILE A 202 14.71 -7.91 5.71
CA ILE A 202 13.89 -7.64 6.89
C ILE A 202 12.56 -8.38 6.81
N HIS A 203 12.04 -8.77 7.98
CA HIS A 203 10.76 -9.44 8.13
C HIS A 203 9.75 -8.52 8.79
N ILE A 204 8.60 -8.34 8.15
CA ILE A 204 7.53 -7.43 8.54
C ILE A 204 6.28 -8.25 8.86
N GLY A 205 5.75 -8.08 10.07
CA GLY A 205 4.53 -8.76 10.53
C GLY A 205 4.73 -10.08 11.26
N GLY A 206 5.97 -10.49 11.53
CA GLY A 206 6.29 -11.70 12.30
C GLY A 206 5.66 -12.94 11.68
N SER A 207 4.94 -13.73 12.48
CA SER A 207 4.25 -14.95 12.04
C SER A 207 2.94 -14.71 11.28
N LYS A 208 2.45 -13.46 11.20
CA LYS A 208 1.16 -13.12 10.56
C LYS A 208 1.27 -11.89 9.64
N PRO A 209 2.09 -11.93 8.58
CA PRO A 209 2.30 -10.81 7.65
C PRO A 209 1.02 -10.34 6.94
N GLN A 210 0.02 -11.22 6.78
CA GLN A 210 -1.30 -10.89 6.23
C GLN A 210 -2.05 -9.82 7.03
N ASN A 211 -1.72 -9.65 8.30
CA ASN A 211 -2.34 -8.63 9.14
C ASN A 211 -1.71 -7.24 8.99
N ILE A 212 -0.64 -7.09 8.21
CA ILE A 212 0.09 -5.82 8.07
C ILE A 212 -0.37 -5.03 6.84
N SER A 213 -0.33 -5.62 5.65
CA SER A 213 -0.81 -4.98 4.44
C SER A 213 -0.87 -5.96 3.27
N ALA A 214 -1.55 -5.56 2.18
CA ALA A 214 -1.68 -6.35 0.97
C ALA A 214 -0.32 -6.65 0.32
N LEU A 215 0.54 -5.64 0.19
CA LEU A 215 1.87 -5.85 -0.37
C LEU A 215 2.76 -6.69 0.55
N THR A 216 2.61 -6.55 1.87
CA THR A 216 3.34 -7.40 2.83
C THR A 216 2.93 -8.87 2.67
N MET A 217 1.64 -9.14 2.55
CA MET A 217 1.11 -10.49 2.27
C MET A 217 1.69 -11.05 0.97
N ARG A 218 1.60 -10.29 -0.13
CA ARG A 218 2.11 -10.70 -1.45
C ARG A 218 3.60 -11.03 -1.42
N ASN A 219 4.36 -10.31 -0.60
CA ASN A 219 5.79 -10.49 -0.42
C ASN A 219 6.15 -11.46 0.72
N LYS A 220 5.19 -12.21 1.28
CA LYS A 220 5.42 -13.16 2.37
C LYS A 220 6.14 -12.53 3.59
N GLY A 221 5.86 -11.27 3.87
CA GLY A 221 6.47 -10.52 4.96
C GLY A 221 7.93 -10.11 4.75
N LYS A 222 8.55 -10.39 3.60
CA LYS A 222 9.97 -10.08 3.39
C LYS A 222 10.15 -8.81 2.57
N ALA A 223 11.10 -7.97 2.99
CA ALA A 223 11.53 -6.80 2.25
C ALA A 223 13.06 -6.74 2.22
N PHE A 224 13.60 -6.04 1.22
CA PHE A 224 15.05 -5.90 1.04
C PHE A 224 15.49 -4.48 1.36
N LEU A 225 16.62 -4.36 2.04
CA LEU A 225 17.31 -3.10 2.30
C LEU A 225 18.69 -3.13 1.67
N LEU A 226 19.08 -2.03 1.06
CA LEU A 226 20.44 -1.83 0.58
C LEU A 226 21.33 -1.49 1.77
N LEU A 227 22.53 -2.06 1.78
CA LEU A 227 23.53 -1.73 2.79
C LEU A 227 23.97 -0.28 2.63
N SER A 228 24.02 0.44 3.76
CA SER A 228 24.52 1.81 3.83
C SER A 228 25.39 1.95 5.06
N ILE A 229 26.67 1.59 4.92
CA ILE A 229 27.69 1.69 5.96
C ILE A 229 28.86 2.56 5.48
N PRO A 230 29.54 3.29 6.37
CA PRO A 230 30.72 4.05 5.98
C PRO A 230 31.89 3.11 5.60
N PRO A 231 32.79 3.53 4.70
CA PRO A 231 34.02 2.78 4.41
C PRO A 231 34.84 2.53 5.68
N GLY A 232 35.47 1.36 5.76
CA GLY A 232 36.32 0.99 6.92
C GLY A 232 35.54 0.50 8.15
N THR A 233 34.22 0.31 8.05
CA THR A 233 33.43 -0.31 9.13
C THR A 233 33.93 -1.74 9.39
N VAL A 234 34.47 -1.98 10.58
CA VAL A 234 34.82 -3.33 11.06
C VAL A 234 33.62 -3.88 11.82
N CYS A 235 32.90 -4.83 11.21
CA CYS A 235 31.89 -5.60 11.92
C CYS A 235 32.55 -6.81 12.58
N ALA A 236 32.18 -7.12 13.82
CA ALA A 236 32.63 -8.34 14.48
C ALA A 236 32.24 -9.54 13.62
N GLY A 237 33.22 -10.19 12.99
CA GLY A 237 33.04 -11.40 12.19
C GLY A 237 33.48 -11.33 10.72
N ASN A 238 33.79 -10.15 10.14
CA ASN A 238 34.54 -10.00 8.87
C ASN A 238 34.79 -8.50 8.54
N LEU A 239 35.94 -8.19 7.93
CA LEU A 239 36.24 -6.86 7.38
C LEU A 239 35.41 -6.64 6.09
N TYR A 240 34.52 -5.66 6.10
CA TYR A 240 33.92 -5.15 4.86
C TYR A 240 34.98 -4.37 4.08
N ARG A 241 35.59 -5.00 3.06
CA ARG A 241 36.35 -4.27 2.04
C ARG A 241 35.37 -3.67 1.04
N VAL A 242 34.94 -2.44 1.31
CA VAL A 242 34.31 -1.61 0.29
C VAL A 242 35.43 -1.18 -0.67
N HIS A 243 35.40 -1.68 -1.91
CA HIS A 243 36.29 -1.25 -2.99
C HIS A 243 35.86 0.10 -3.54
#